data_AF-A0A7W1KB37-F1
#
_entry.id   AF-A0A7W1KB37-F1
#
_cell.length_a   1.000
_cell.length_b   1.000
_cell.length_c   1.000
_cell.angle_alpha   90.00
_cell.angle_beta   90.00
_cell.angle_gamma   90.00
#
_symmetry.space_group_name_H-M   'P 1'
#
loop_
_entity.id
_entity.type
_entity.pdbx_description
1 polymer ?
#
loop_
_entity_poly.entity_id
_entity_poly.type
_entity_poly.pdbx_seq_one_letter_code
_entity_poly.pdbx_strand_id
1 'polypeptide(L)'
;MSSTATAAAPLRCGDAITQNTTLTADLGQCTGNGLVVKANGITLNLNRYTITGNNRSAETVGVLLDNVTGVTVRNGTVTGFDAGINIDGGSGNTITAITARDNINDNIKSAKAANECTYGDGITATGSDGNTISANRVIHNGP
;
A
#
# COMPACT_ATOMS: atom_id res chain seq x y z
N MET A 1 9.16 35.40 -15.73
CA MET A 1 9.73 34.04 -15.89
C MET A 1 8.62 33.04 -15.55
N SER A 2 7.98 32.44 -16.56
CA SER A 2 6.91 31.47 -16.34
C SER A 2 7.51 30.08 -16.35
N SER A 3 7.65 29.47 -15.18
CA SER A 3 8.04 28.06 -15.08
C SER A 3 6.82 27.22 -15.44
N THR A 4 6.86 26.55 -16.59
CA THR A 4 5.90 25.50 -16.90
C THR A 4 6.19 24.32 -15.99
N ALA A 5 5.38 24.14 -14.95
CA ALA A 5 5.39 22.92 -14.16
C ALA A 5 4.97 21.78 -15.10
N THR A 6 5.92 20.90 -15.44
CA THR A 6 5.58 19.61 -16.04
C THR A 6 4.65 18.90 -15.06
N ALA A 7 3.40 18.72 -15.46
CA ALA A 7 2.47 17.89 -14.70
C ALA A 7 3.09 16.49 -14.59
N ALA A 8 3.29 16.01 -13.37
CA ALA A 8 3.75 14.65 -13.15
C ALA A 8 2.80 13.68 -13.86
N ALA A 9 3.35 12.66 -14.51
CA ALA A 9 2.54 11.65 -15.18
C ALA A 9 1.54 11.04 -14.18
N PRO A 10 0.30 10.77 -14.59
CA PRO A 10 -0.67 10.13 -13.72
C PRO A 10 -0.17 8.74 -13.32
N LEU A 11 -0.22 8.43 -12.03
CA LEU A 11 0.19 7.14 -11.49
C LEU A 11 -0.74 6.02 -11.96
N ARG A 12 -0.18 4.83 -12.06
CA ARG A 12 -0.85 3.58 -12.43
C ARG A 12 -0.54 2.49 -11.41
N CYS A 13 -1.40 1.47 -11.38
CA CYS A 13 -1.18 0.31 -10.53
C CYS A 13 0.16 -0.35 -10.90
N GLY A 14 0.96 -0.68 -9.90
CA GLY A 14 2.29 -1.25 -10.05
C GLY A 14 3.42 -0.23 -10.22
N ASP A 15 3.13 1.07 -10.26
CA ASP A 15 4.17 2.09 -10.42
C ASP A 15 5.17 2.07 -9.26
N ALA A 16 6.44 2.24 -9.61
CA ALA A 16 7.53 2.38 -8.65
C ALA A 16 7.65 3.84 -8.18
N ILE A 17 7.49 4.06 -6.89
CA ILE A 17 7.62 5.36 -6.26
C ILE A 17 9.06 5.54 -5.76
N THR A 18 9.79 6.45 -6.40
CA THR A 18 11.21 6.72 -6.12
C THR A 18 11.49 8.14 -5.61
N GLN A 19 10.45 8.96 -5.48
CA GLN A 19 10.51 10.32 -4.95
C GLN A 19 9.24 10.66 -4.17
N ASN A 20 9.27 11.78 -3.44
CA ASN A 20 8.10 12.30 -2.74
C ASN A 20 6.90 12.40 -3.70
N THR A 21 5.82 11.74 -3.33
CA THR A 21 4.66 11.58 -4.21
C THR A 21 3.38 11.86 -3.44
N THR A 22 2.49 12.60 -4.07
CA THR A 22 1.16 12.90 -3.55
C THR A 22 0.13 12.46 -4.57
N LEU A 23 -0.83 11.62 -4.15
CA LEU A 23 -1.93 11.25 -5.03
C LEU A 23 -2.80 12.46 -5.34
N THR A 24 -3.22 12.53 -6.60
CA THR A 24 -4.12 13.57 -7.12
C THR A 24 -5.47 13.01 -7.57
N ALA A 25 -5.64 11.69 -7.55
CA ALA A 25 -6.87 10.97 -7.86
C ALA A 25 -6.84 9.59 -7.20
N ASP A 26 -8.00 8.93 -7.15
CA ASP A 26 -8.10 7.52 -6.77
C ASP A 26 -7.35 6.63 -7.78
N LEU A 27 -6.80 5.51 -7.29
CA LEU A 27 -6.06 4.53 -8.08
C LEU A 27 -6.72 3.16 -7.97
N GLY A 28 -7.09 2.55 -9.10
CA GLY A 28 -7.71 1.22 -9.12
C GLY A 28 -8.49 0.98 -10.42
N GLN A 29 -9.07 -0.20 -10.65
CA GLN A 29 -9.03 -1.43 -9.83
C GLN A 29 -7.76 -2.24 -10.14
N CYS A 30 -6.81 -2.27 -9.21
CA CYS A 30 -5.53 -2.92 -9.45
C CYS A 30 -5.67 -4.44 -9.50
N THR A 31 -5.12 -5.07 -10.56
CA THR A 31 -5.05 -6.53 -10.70
C THR A 31 -3.76 -7.12 -10.10
N GLY A 32 -2.77 -6.27 -9.81
CA GLY A 32 -1.57 -6.57 -9.05
C GLY A 32 -1.42 -5.56 -7.92
N ASN A 33 -0.18 -5.31 -7.50
CA ASN A 33 0.09 -4.30 -6.46
C ASN A 33 -0.42 -2.91 -6.85
N GLY A 34 -0.82 -2.12 -5.85
CA GLY A 34 -1.23 -0.73 -6.05
C GLY A 34 -0.02 0.16 -6.36
N LEU A 35 0.80 0.47 -5.37
CA LEU A 35 2.06 1.22 -5.55
C LEU A 35 3.21 0.50 -4.86
N VAL A 36 4.41 0.57 -5.44
CA VAL A 36 5.63 -0.04 -4.86
C VAL A 36 6.65 1.05 -4.55
N VAL A 37 6.94 1.29 -3.28
CA VAL A 37 7.93 2.29 -2.85
C VAL A 37 9.32 1.67 -2.89
N LYS A 38 10.22 2.29 -3.66
CA LYS A 38 11.58 1.77 -3.94
C LYS A 38 12.71 2.74 -3.59
N ALA A 39 12.42 3.85 -2.92
CA ALA A 39 13.42 4.79 -2.44
C ALA A 39 13.28 5.06 -0.95
N ASN A 40 14.41 5.36 -0.30
CA ASN A 40 14.49 5.67 1.12
C ASN A 40 14.12 7.13 1.39
N GLY A 41 13.67 7.42 2.62
CA GLY A 41 13.51 8.79 3.11
C GLY A 41 12.46 9.64 2.39
N ILE A 42 11.55 9.01 1.63
CA ILE A 42 10.50 9.70 0.88
C ILE A 42 9.14 9.58 1.57
N THR A 43 8.24 10.48 1.20
CA THR A 43 6.84 10.46 1.62
C THR A 43 5.94 10.10 0.45
N LEU A 44 5.11 9.08 0.65
CA LEU A 44 3.92 8.80 -0.15
C LEU A 44 2.68 9.31 0.59
N ASN A 45 2.14 10.43 0.16
CA ASN A 45 0.91 10.99 0.69
C ASN A 45 -0.27 10.58 -0.20
N LEU A 46 -1.16 9.75 0.32
CA LEU A 46 -2.36 9.33 -0.40
C LEU A 46 -3.39 10.45 -0.51
N ASN A 47 -3.20 11.57 0.20
CA ASN A 47 -3.98 12.79 0.05
C ASN A 47 -5.51 12.60 0.11
N ARG A 48 -5.96 11.73 1.00
CA ARG A 48 -7.36 11.30 1.18
C ARG A 48 -7.95 10.49 0.02
N TYR A 49 -7.18 10.21 -1.04
CA TYR A 49 -7.59 9.31 -2.11
C TYR A 49 -7.47 7.85 -1.69
N THR A 50 -8.10 7.01 -2.49
CA THR A 50 -8.21 5.57 -2.28
C THR A 50 -7.37 4.82 -3.31
N ILE A 51 -6.57 3.87 -2.84
CA ILE A 51 -5.98 2.82 -3.67
C ILE A 51 -6.87 1.58 -3.53
N THR A 52 -7.38 1.08 -4.65
CA THR A 52 -8.37 0.00 -4.72
C THR A 52 -7.85 -1.16 -5.57
N GLY A 53 -7.73 -2.34 -4.97
CA GLY A 53 -7.49 -3.59 -5.68
C GLY A 53 -8.79 -4.20 -6.19
N ASN A 54 -8.72 -5.39 -6.76
CA ASN A 54 -9.88 -6.05 -7.37
C ASN A 54 -10.48 -7.20 -6.53
N ASN A 55 -9.93 -7.54 -5.36
CA ASN A 55 -10.30 -8.71 -4.53
C ASN A 55 -10.38 -10.04 -5.29
N ARG A 56 -9.62 -10.17 -6.40
CA ARG A 56 -9.64 -11.36 -7.26
C ARG A 56 -8.24 -11.92 -7.52
N SER A 57 -7.20 -11.20 -7.15
CA SER A 57 -5.82 -11.64 -7.29
C SER A 57 -5.24 -11.98 -5.92
N ALA A 58 -4.68 -13.18 -5.78
CA ALA A 58 -3.94 -13.57 -4.58
C ALA A 58 -2.61 -12.78 -4.49
N GLU A 59 -2.10 -12.62 -3.27
CA GLU A 59 -0.79 -12.04 -2.95
C GLU A 59 -0.58 -10.62 -3.49
N THR A 60 -1.64 -9.80 -3.50
CA THR A 60 -1.57 -8.40 -3.91
C THR A 60 -1.50 -7.45 -2.72
N VAL A 61 -0.67 -6.43 -2.83
CA VAL A 61 -0.48 -5.41 -1.79
C VAL A 61 -0.88 -4.03 -2.32
N GLY A 62 -1.69 -3.30 -1.57
CA GLY A 62 -2.10 -1.95 -1.97
C GLY A 62 -0.95 -0.95 -1.99
N VAL A 63 -0.15 -0.91 -0.92
CA VAL A 63 1.14 -0.19 -0.90
C VAL A 63 2.24 -1.11 -0.35
N LEU A 64 3.21 -1.43 -1.19
CA LEU A 64 4.38 -2.21 -0.80
C LEU A 64 5.57 -1.29 -0.57
N LEU A 65 6.16 -1.33 0.62
CA LEU A 65 7.48 -0.76 0.90
C LEU A 65 8.50 -1.88 0.71
N ASP A 66 9.28 -1.82 -0.37
CA ASP A 66 10.18 -2.89 -0.84
C ASP A 66 11.62 -2.61 -0.40
N ASN A 67 12.02 -3.15 0.75
CA ASN A 67 13.34 -3.03 1.36
C ASN A 67 13.83 -1.56 1.48
N VAL A 68 12.94 -0.68 1.96
CA VAL A 68 13.20 0.75 2.12
C VAL A 68 13.29 1.19 3.58
N THR A 69 14.01 2.28 3.82
CA THR A 69 14.22 2.86 5.15
C THR A 69 13.70 4.30 5.22
N GLY A 70 13.08 4.65 6.35
CA GLY A 70 12.68 6.04 6.64
C GLY A 70 11.55 6.57 5.76
N VAL A 71 10.77 5.70 5.12
CA VAL A 71 9.63 6.09 4.29
C VAL A 71 8.42 6.42 5.15
N THR A 72 7.66 7.45 4.77
CA THR A 72 6.35 7.74 5.36
C THR A 72 5.24 7.48 4.34
N VAL A 73 4.28 6.62 4.68
CA VAL A 73 3.00 6.49 3.95
C VAL A 73 1.88 7.05 4.80
N ARG A 74 1.09 7.97 4.25
CA ARG A 74 0.06 8.64 5.04
C ARG A 74 -1.20 9.09 4.32
N ASN A 75 -2.23 9.32 5.13
CA ASN A 75 -3.41 10.12 4.80
C ASN A 75 -4.20 9.60 3.58
N GLY A 76 -4.88 8.48 3.72
CA GLY A 76 -5.77 7.97 2.66
C GLY A 76 -6.36 6.61 2.98
N THR A 77 -6.93 5.97 1.97
CA THR A 77 -7.59 4.67 2.10
C THR A 77 -6.92 3.63 1.22
N VAL A 78 -6.77 2.41 1.74
CA VAL A 78 -6.31 1.25 0.95
C VAL A 78 -7.28 0.09 1.17
N THR A 79 -7.78 -0.47 0.07
CA THR A 79 -8.87 -1.47 0.09
C THR A 79 -8.79 -2.41 -1.11
N GLY A 80 -9.39 -3.59 -1.01
CA GLY A 80 -9.55 -4.47 -2.18
C GLY A 80 -8.32 -5.32 -2.52
N PHE A 81 -7.36 -5.42 -1.60
CA PHE A 81 -6.11 -6.17 -1.77
C PHE A 81 -6.04 -7.35 -0.79
N ASP A 82 -5.03 -8.20 -0.95
CA ASP A 82 -4.72 -9.26 0.01
C ASP A 82 -4.14 -8.67 1.30
N ALA A 83 -3.15 -7.78 1.16
CA ALA A 83 -2.73 -6.87 2.23
C ALA A 83 -2.94 -5.42 1.83
N GLY A 84 -3.40 -4.58 2.78
CA GLY A 84 -3.54 -3.15 2.53
C GLY A 84 -2.18 -2.49 2.32
N ILE A 85 -1.34 -2.50 3.36
CA ILE A 85 0.04 -1.99 3.29
C ILE A 85 0.99 -3.04 3.84
N ASN A 86 2.08 -3.32 3.12
CA ASN A 86 3.13 -4.21 3.60
C ASN A 86 4.47 -3.48 3.64
N ILE A 87 5.15 -3.54 4.79
CA ILE A 87 6.56 -3.16 4.94
C ILE A 87 7.39 -4.43 4.84
N ASP A 88 8.03 -4.66 3.71
CA ASP A 88 8.83 -5.86 3.46
C ASP A 88 10.32 -5.52 3.51
N GLY A 89 10.99 -5.90 4.61
CA GLY A 89 12.37 -5.53 4.86
C GLY A 89 12.58 -4.06 5.25
N GLY A 90 13.83 -3.60 5.22
CA GLY A 90 14.20 -2.23 5.59
C GLY A 90 13.90 -1.86 7.05
N SER A 91 13.81 -0.56 7.35
CA SER A 91 13.65 -0.10 8.74
C SER A 91 13.14 1.33 8.90
N GLY A 92 12.66 1.68 10.10
CA GLY A 92 12.36 3.08 10.46
C GLY A 92 11.24 3.72 9.63
N ASN A 93 10.36 2.93 9.02
CA ASN A 93 9.27 3.43 8.20
C ASN A 93 8.07 3.84 9.07
N THR A 94 7.29 4.81 8.60
CA THR A 94 6.10 5.33 9.29
C THR A 94 4.85 5.13 8.46
N ILE A 95 3.86 4.44 9.01
CA ILE A 95 2.52 4.32 8.42
C ILE A 95 1.53 5.04 9.35
N THR A 96 0.90 6.10 8.87
CA THR A 96 0.02 6.93 9.71
C THR A 96 -1.16 7.57 8.99
N ALA A 97 -2.27 7.80 9.69
CA ALA A 97 -3.50 8.35 9.12
C ALA A 97 -4.02 7.55 7.92
N ILE A 98 -3.80 6.23 7.92
CA ILE A 98 -4.31 5.31 6.91
C ILE A 98 -5.61 4.68 7.40
N THR A 99 -6.61 4.61 6.52
CA THR A 99 -7.73 3.70 6.65
C THR A 99 -7.44 2.45 5.79
N ALA A 100 -7.03 1.36 6.43
CA ALA A 100 -6.88 0.07 5.78
C ALA A 100 -8.15 -0.74 6.02
N ARG A 101 -8.93 -0.99 4.95
CA ARG A 101 -10.21 -1.69 5.08
C ARG A 101 -10.50 -2.64 3.96
N ASP A 102 -11.23 -3.70 4.25
CA ASP A 102 -11.72 -4.64 3.24
C ASP A 102 -10.58 -5.16 2.34
N ASN A 103 -9.40 -5.36 2.95
CA ASN A 103 -8.29 -6.09 2.34
C ASN A 103 -8.44 -7.54 2.83
N ILE A 104 -9.14 -8.33 2.02
CA ILE A 104 -9.59 -9.68 2.33
C ILE A 104 -9.35 -10.55 1.10
N ASN A 105 -8.77 -11.72 1.32
CA ASN A 105 -8.56 -12.69 0.26
C ASN A 105 -9.85 -13.45 -0.09
N ASP A 106 -10.71 -12.85 -0.92
CA ASP A 106 -11.96 -13.50 -1.36
C ASP A 106 -11.74 -14.77 -2.22
N ASN A 107 -10.50 -15.07 -2.64
CA ASN A 107 -10.17 -16.28 -3.40
C ASN A 107 -10.07 -17.55 -2.54
N ILE A 108 -10.11 -17.43 -1.20
CA ILE A 108 -10.17 -18.57 -0.28
C ILE A 108 -11.62 -19.10 -0.21
N LYS A 109 -12.15 -19.58 -1.35
CA LYS A 109 -13.40 -20.39 -1.37
C LYS A 109 -13.15 -21.88 -1.57
N SER A 110 -11.89 -22.30 -1.66
CA SER A 110 -11.53 -23.72 -1.70
C SER A 110 -10.59 -24.06 -0.54
N ALA A 111 -10.93 -25.09 0.23
CA ALA A 111 -10.19 -25.59 1.40
C ALA A 111 -8.74 -26.05 1.10
N LYS A 112 -8.23 -25.81 -0.11
CA LYS A 112 -6.88 -26.16 -0.56
C LYS A 112 -5.88 -25.00 -0.45
N ALA A 113 -6.36 -23.77 -0.27
CA ALA A 113 -5.53 -22.55 -0.17
C ALA A 113 -5.41 -22.00 1.26
N ALA A 114 -6.02 -22.65 2.26
CA ALA A 114 -5.96 -22.23 3.66
C ALA A 114 -4.53 -22.25 4.28
N ASN A 115 -3.55 -22.82 3.56
CA ASN A 115 -2.14 -22.84 3.95
C ASN A 115 -1.26 -21.85 3.17
N GLU A 116 -1.84 -21.02 2.28
CA GLU A 116 -1.10 -20.12 1.36
C GLU A 116 -1.42 -18.63 1.54
N CYS A 117 -2.32 -18.26 2.45
CA CYS A 117 -2.57 -16.85 2.79
C CYS A 117 -1.42 -16.29 3.63
N THR A 118 -0.39 -15.81 2.94
CA THR A 118 0.70 -15.03 3.57
C THR A 118 0.26 -13.60 3.87
N TYR A 119 -0.71 -13.09 3.10
CA TYR A 119 -1.28 -11.76 3.24
C TYR A 119 -2.79 -11.86 3.48
N GLY A 120 -3.29 -11.02 4.36
CA GLY A 120 -4.70 -10.94 4.78
C GLY A 120 -4.88 -9.80 5.78
N ASP A 121 -3.93 -8.87 5.83
CA ASP A 121 -3.78 -7.93 6.91
C ASP A 121 -4.02 -6.50 6.41
N GLY A 122 -4.51 -5.64 7.29
CA GLY A 122 -4.63 -4.23 6.94
C GLY A 122 -3.27 -3.56 6.74
N ILE A 123 -2.35 -3.73 7.69
CA ILE A 123 -1.01 -3.15 7.69
C ILE A 123 -0.04 -4.16 8.33
N THR A 124 0.97 -4.61 7.58
CA THR A 124 2.00 -5.58 8.04
C THR A 124 3.41 -5.00 7.98
N ALA A 125 4.26 -5.55 8.83
CA ALA A 125 5.71 -5.38 8.75
C ALA A 125 6.38 -6.75 8.84
N THR A 126 7.06 -7.14 7.77
CA THR A 126 7.69 -8.44 7.59
C THR A 126 9.19 -8.25 7.41
N GLY A 127 10.00 -8.89 8.25
CA GLY A 127 11.46 -8.78 8.16
C GLY A 127 12.01 -7.36 8.31
N SER A 128 11.27 -6.45 8.95
CA SER A 128 11.56 -5.02 9.05
C SER A 128 11.64 -4.56 10.51
N ASP A 129 12.49 -3.58 10.81
CA ASP A 129 12.73 -3.12 12.19
C ASP A 129 12.49 -1.61 12.41
N GLY A 130 12.26 -1.20 13.65
CA GLY A 130 12.16 0.22 14.02
C GLY A 130 10.99 1.01 13.40
N ASN A 131 9.99 0.32 12.84
CA ASN A 131 8.84 0.97 12.18
C ASN A 131 7.86 1.58 13.19
N THR A 132 7.22 2.68 12.80
CA THR A 132 6.12 3.31 13.54
C THR A 132 4.81 3.16 12.78
N ILE A 133 3.87 2.39 13.34
CA ILE A 133 2.53 2.22 12.79
C ILE A 133 1.55 2.84 13.80
N SER A 134 1.02 4.02 13.50
CA SER A 134 0.23 4.79 14.48
C SER A 134 -0.87 5.64 13.83
N ALA A 135 -1.93 5.95 14.60
CA ALA A 135 -3.07 6.75 14.13
C ALA A 135 -3.72 6.21 12.83
N ASN A 136 -3.79 4.88 12.71
CA ASN A 136 -4.45 4.20 11.60
C ASN A 136 -5.80 3.65 12.04
N ARG A 137 -6.71 3.50 11.08
CA ARG A 137 -8.00 2.83 11.27
C ARG A 137 -8.00 1.56 10.43
N VAL A 138 -7.89 0.42 11.09
CA VAL A 138 -7.83 -0.91 10.47
C VAL A 138 -9.18 -1.60 10.70
N ILE A 139 -9.93 -1.89 9.63
CA ILE A 139 -11.32 -2.35 9.71
C ILE A 139 -11.54 -3.49 8.74
N HIS A 140 -12.11 -4.61 9.20
CA HIS A 140 -12.55 -5.68 8.29
C HIS A 140 -11.45 -6.07 7.28
N ASN A 141 -10.28 -6.39 7.83
CA ASN A 141 -9.21 -7.05 7.10
C ASN A 141 -9.04 -8.42 7.75
N GLY A 142 -8.55 -9.39 7.00
CA GLY A 142 -8.38 -10.76 7.46
C GLY A 142 -8.41 -11.70 6.26
N PRO A 143 -7.75 -12.86 6.34
CA PRO A 143 -8.13 -14.00 5.51
C PRO A 143 -9.57 -14.47 5.80
#